data_AF-A0A7R8Z4J7-F1
#
_entry.id   AF-A0A7R8Z4J7-F1
#
_cell.length_a   1.000
_cell.length_b   1.000
_cell.length_c   1.000
_cell.angle_alpha   90.00
_cell.angle_beta   90.00
_cell.angle_gamma   90.00
#
_symmetry.space_group_name_H-M   'P 1'
#
loop_
_entity.id
_entity.type
_entity.pdbx_description
1 polymer ?
#
loop_
_entity_poly.entity_id
_entity_poly.type
_entity_poly.pdbx_seq_one_letter_code
_entity_poly.pdbx_strand_id
1 'polypeptide(L)'
;MGILSECAGSTNQLKGCLDDELFLIPNLRTLYLHGNCIFSLVEVSKLRKADKLRNLTLQGNPLESMHKYRSHVVNTLPQLTKLDFVVVCEQERQILPSILPYVPPLP
;
A
#
# COMPACT_ATOMS: atom_id res chain seq x y z
N MET A 1 -3.18 -8.63 -15.89
CA MET A 1 -2.75 -7.27 -16.29
C MET A 1 -2.49 -6.46 -15.04
N GLY A 2 -1.21 -6.30 -14.69
CA GLY A 2 -0.77 -5.30 -13.71
C GLY A 2 -0.02 -4.22 -14.47
N ILE A 3 -0.22 -2.96 -14.08
CA ILE A 3 0.52 -1.84 -14.69
C ILE A 3 1.96 -1.97 -14.19
N LEU A 4 2.88 -2.26 -15.11
CA LEU A 4 4.32 -2.22 -14.89
C LEU A 4 4.78 -0.79 -15.21
N SER A 5 5.19 -0.04 -14.20
CA SER A 5 5.83 1.27 -14.40
C SER A 5 7.30 1.13 -14.01
N GLU A 6 8.14 0.88 -15.01
CA GLU A 6 9.60 0.92 -14.87
C GLU A 6 10.05 2.34 -15.26
N CYS A 7 10.71 3.05 -14.33
CA CYS A 7 11.29 4.37 -14.56
C CYS A 7 12.51 4.29 -15.50
N ALA A 8 12.25 3.96 -16.77
CA ALA A 8 13.12 4.17 -17.90
C ALA A 8 12.25 4.68 -19.06
N GLY A 9 11.89 5.96 -19.00
CA GLY A 9 11.49 6.72 -20.20
C GLY A 9 10.04 6.65 -20.69
N SER A 10 9.06 6.17 -19.91
CA SER A 10 7.67 6.03 -20.41
C SER A 10 6.62 6.69 -19.50
N THR A 11 6.19 7.90 -19.91
CA THR A 11 4.87 8.55 -19.71
C THR A 11 3.90 8.07 -18.61
N ASN A 12 4.32 7.94 -17.36
CA ASN A 12 3.43 8.00 -16.19
C ASN A 12 4.18 8.62 -15.02
N GLN A 13 4.44 9.92 -15.13
CA GLN A 13 4.79 10.71 -13.94
C GLN A 13 3.55 10.75 -13.05
N LEU A 14 3.31 9.70 -12.25
CA LEU A 14 2.40 9.75 -11.10
C LEU A 14 3.07 10.69 -10.08
N LYS A 15 2.95 11.98 -10.37
CA LYS A 15 3.66 13.08 -9.76
C LYS A 15 3.03 13.34 -8.40
N GLY A 16 3.29 12.45 -7.45
CA GLY A 16 2.76 12.51 -6.09
C GLY A 16 1.23 12.46 -5.98
N CYS A 17 0.50 12.25 -7.08
CA CYS A 17 -0.95 12.14 -7.12
C CYS A 17 -1.33 10.87 -7.90
N LEU A 18 -1.97 9.91 -7.24
CA LEU A 18 -2.66 8.82 -7.91
C LEU A 18 -3.93 9.40 -8.55
N ASP A 19 -3.94 9.43 -9.87
CA ASP A 19 -5.04 9.95 -10.66
C ASP A 19 -6.28 9.05 -10.56
N ASP A 20 -7.46 9.65 -10.62
CA ASP A 20 -8.73 8.91 -10.51
C ASP A 20 -8.94 7.92 -11.69
N GLU A 21 -8.20 8.07 -12.80
CA GLU A 21 -8.16 7.09 -13.89
C GLU A 21 -7.72 5.68 -13.44
N LEU A 22 -6.87 5.56 -12.41
CA LEU A 22 -6.50 4.25 -11.86
C LEU A 22 -7.69 3.50 -11.25
N PHE A 23 -8.71 4.23 -10.78
CA PHE A 23 -9.94 3.65 -10.23
C PHE A 23 -10.96 3.28 -11.32
N LEU A 24 -10.77 3.76 -12.54
CA LEU A 24 -11.59 3.37 -13.71
C LEU A 24 -11.25 1.97 -14.22
N ILE A 25 -10.27 1.28 -13.62
CA ILE A 25 -9.89 -0.09 -13.97
C ILE A 25 -10.59 -1.06 -13.00
N PRO A 26 -11.80 -1.58 -13.33
CA PRO A 26 -12.66 -2.33 -12.40
C PRO A 26 -12.12 -3.71 -12.00
N ASN A 27 -10.92 -4.08 -12.44
CA ASN A 27 -10.28 -5.38 -12.20
C ASN A 27 -8.78 -5.26 -11.89
N LEU A 28 -8.32 -4.09 -11.45
CA LEU A 28 -6.92 -3.89 -11.06
C LEU A 28 -6.59 -4.79 -9.86
N ARG A 29 -5.80 -5.84 -10.07
CA ARG A 29 -5.35 -6.77 -9.02
C ARG A 29 -3.93 -6.51 -8.55
N THR A 30 -3.09 -6.00 -9.45
CA THR A 30 -1.66 -5.85 -9.22
C THR A 30 -1.21 -4.50 -9.72
N LEU A 31 -0.56 -3.73 -8.85
CA LEU A 31 -0.07 -2.39 -9.13
C LEU A 31 1.39 -2.28 -8.73
N TYR A 32 2.25 -1.99 -9.70
CA TYR A 32 3.67 -1.77 -9.48
C TYR A 32 3.96 -0.27 -9.55
N LEU A 33 4.30 0.32 -8.42
CA LEU A 33 4.67 1.73 -8.26
C LEU A 33 6.11 1.86 -7.77
N HIS A 34 6.97 0.85 -7.94
CA HIS A 34 8.35 0.95 -7.50
C HIS A 34 9.11 2.07 -8.23
N GLY A 35 10.08 2.70 -7.57
CA GLY A 35 10.90 3.76 -8.16
C GLY A 35 10.13 5.02 -8.58
N ASN A 36 8.98 5.29 -7.94
CA ASN A 36 8.22 6.52 -8.14
C ASN A 36 8.52 7.55 -7.03
N CYS A 37 7.95 8.75 -7.17
CA CYS A 37 8.13 9.84 -6.22
C CYS A 37 6.90 10.02 -5.32
N ILE A 38 6.42 8.93 -4.69
CA ILE A 38 5.30 9.00 -3.74
C ILE A 38 5.87 9.29 -2.35
N PHE A 39 5.49 10.43 -1.78
CA PHE A 39 5.94 10.88 -0.47
C PHE A 39 4.87 10.76 0.61
N SER A 40 3.61 10.49 0.22
CA SER A 40 2.46 10.61 1.12
C SER A 40 1.63 9.32 1.19
N LEU A 41 1.34 8.89 2.41
CA LEU A 41 0.42 7.78 2.73
C LEU A 41 -1.04 8.14 2.38
N VAL A 42 -1.34 9.43 2.22
CA VAL A 42 -2.65 9.91 1.75
C VAL A 42 -2.94 9.38 0.34
N GLU A 43 -1.91 9.33 -0.52
CA GLU A 43 -2.06 8.76 -1.86
C GLU A 43 -2.41 7.27 -1.77
N VAL A 44 -1.68 6.51 -0.96
CA VAL A 44 -1.98 5.09 -0.71
C VAL A 44 -3.42 4.89 -0.25
N SER A 45 -3.98 5.84 0.50
CA SER A 45 -5.37 5.78 0.97
C SER A 45 -6.40 5.89 -0.17
N LYS A 46 -6.05 6.55 -1.27
CA LYS A 46 -6.90 6.60 -2.47
C LYS A 46 -7.03 5.22 -3.14
N LEU A 47 -5.98 4.39 -3.07
CA LEU A 47 -5.99 2.99 -3.55
C LEU A 47 -7.05 2.13 -2.85
N ARG A 48 -7.61 2.60 -1.73
CA ARG A 48 -8.72 1.93 -1.06
C ARG A 48 -9.94 1.78 -1.97
N LYS A 49 -10.14 2.71 -2.92
CA LYS A 49 -11.21 2.64 -3.93
C LYS A 49 -11.05 1.46 -4.90
N ALA A 50 -9.86 0.87 -5.00
CA ALA A 50 -9.61 -0.32 -5.80
C ALA A 50 -9.84 -1.59 -4.96
N ASP A 51 -11.11 -2.02 -4.84
CA ASP A 51 -11.51 -3.17 -4.01
C ASP A 51 -10.85 -4.50 -4.41
N LYS A 52 -10.48 -4.64 -5.68
CA LYS A 52 -9.86 -5.85 -6.24
C LYS A 52 -8.33 -5.84 -6.17
N LEU A 53 -7.71 -4.77 -5.66
CA LEU A 53 -6.26 -4.69 -5.53
C LEU A 53 -5.77 -5.70 -4.49
N ARG A 54 -4.82 -6.54 -4.89
CA ARG A 54 -4.24 -7.62 -4.07
C ARG A 54 -2.72 -7.50 -3.94
N ASN A 55 -2.05 -6.93 -4.94
CA ASN A 55 -0.60 -6.84 -4.98
C ASN A 55 -0.19 -5.38 -5.22
N LEU A 56 0.64 -4.85 -4.33
CA LEU A 56 1.18 -3.49 -4.43
C LEU A 56 2.69 -3.50 -4.24
N THR A 57 3.41 -2.64 -4.94
CA THR A 57 4.84 -2.42 -4.74
C THR A 57 5.11 -0.92 -4.76
N LEU A 58 5.66 -0.40 -3.68
CA LEU A 58 6.06 1.00 -3.50
C LEU A 58 7.57 1.11 -3.20
N GLN A 59 8.31 0.01 -3.33
CA GLN A 59 9.75 0.00 -3.10
C GLN A 59 10.48 1.08 -3.91
N GLY A 60 11.45 1.76 -3.30
CA GLY A 60 12.15 2.86 -3.95
C GLY A 60 11.31 4.14 -4.11
N ASN A 61 10.23 4.28 -3.33
CA ASN A 61 9.56 5.55 -3.11
C ASN A 61 10.05 6.19 -1.79
N PRO A 62 10.10 7.52 -1.70
CA PRO A 62 10.45 8.26 -0.47
C PRO A 62 9.64 7.87 0.77
N LEU A 63 8.37 7.49 0.60
CA LEU A 63 7.51 7.02 1.69
C LEU A 63 8.00 5.72 2.35
N GLU A 64 8.85 4.93 1.70
CA GLU A 64 9.45 3.72 2.26
C GLU A 64 10.27 4.05 3.52
N SER A 65 10.85 5.26 3.56
CA SER A 65 11.61 5.76 4.71
C SER A 65 10.75 6.14 5.92
N MET A 66 9.41 6.13 5.81
CA MET A 66 8.53 6.45 6.93
C MET A 66 8.49 5.31 7.96
N HIS A 67 8.62 5.68 9.23
CA HIS A 67 8.47 4.73 10.33
C HIS A 67 7.08 4.10 10.31
N LYS A 68 7.00 2.76 10.37
CA LYS A 68 5.76 1.97 10.25
C LYS A 68 5.03 2.12 8.91
N TYR A 69 5.72 2.52 7.84
CA TYR A 69 5.17 2.57 6.48
C TYR A 69 4.36 1.32 6.13
N ARG A 70 4.98 0.13 6.23
CA ARG A 70 4.34 -1.15 5.93
C ARG A 70 3.06 -1.37 6.72
N SER A 71 3.10 -1.25 8.04
CA SER A 71 1.93 -1.40 8.91
C SER A 71 0.83 -0.41 8.56
N HIS A 72 1.21 0.83 8.23
CA HIS A 72 0.26 1.85 7.82
C HIS A 72 -0.42 1.50 6.49
N VAL A 73 0.33 1.07 5.47
CA VAL A 73 -0.24 0.63 4.19
C VAL A 73 -1.15 -0.57 4.36
N VAL A 74 -0.71 -1.59 5.09
CA VAL A 74 -1.48 -2.81 5.36
C VAL A 74 -2.79 -2.49 6.06
N ASN A 75 -2.76 -1.57 7.02
CA ASN A 75 -3.96 -1.13 7.74
C ASN A 75 -4.89 -0.28 6.85
N THR A 76 -4.33 0.59 6.02
CA THR A 76 -5.10 1.44 5.10
C THR A 76 -5.73 0.63 3.96
N LEU A 77 -5.05 -0.43 3.52
CA LEU A 77 -5.44 -1.29 2.40
C LEU A 77 -5.55 -2.76 2.86
N PRO A 78 -6.56 -3.10 3.69
CA PRO A 78 -6.75 -4.45 4.20
C PRO A 78 -7.01 -5.48 3.08
N GLN A 79 -7.39 -5.03 1.88
CA GLN A 79 -7.59 -5.87 0.71
C GLN A 79 -6.28 -6.42 0.12
N LEU A 80 -5.12 -5.87 0.48
CA LEU A 80 -3.81 -6.29 -0.05
C LEU A 80 -3.36 -7.64 0.51
N THR A 81 -2.97 -8.54 -0.38
CA THR A 81 -2.36 -9.84 -0.07
C THR A 81 -0.83 -9.78 -0.15
N LYS A 82 -0.27 -8.93 -1.01
CA LYS A 82 1.18 -8.73 -1.12
C LYS A 82 1.53 -7.24 -1.18
N LEU A 83 2.52 -6.85 -0.41
CA LEU A 83 3.12 -5.52 -0.39
C LEU A 83 4.63 -5.65 -0.55
N ASP A 84 5.21 -4.93 -1.50
CA ASP A 84 6.66 -4.92 -1.76
C ASP A 84 7.24 -6.32 -1.97
N PHE A 85 6.53 -7.13 -2.75
CA PHE A 85 6.80 -8.55 -3.00
C PHE A 85 6.71 -9.48 -1.77
N VAL A 86 6.43 -8.93 -0.59
CA VAL A 86 6.22 -9.69 0.64
C VAL A 86 4.73 -9.97 0.83
N VAL A 87 4.40 -11.19 1.27
CA VAL A 87 3.02 -11.53 1.64
C VAL A 87 2.65 -10.77 2.92
N VAL A 88 1.50 -10.12 2.89
CA VAL A 88 0.91 -9.49 4.07
C VAL A 88 0.19 -10.57 4.86
N CYS A 89 0.67 -10.86 6.06
CA CYS A 89 0.03 -11.82 6.95
C CYS A 89 -1.17 -11.18 7.66
N GLU A 90 -2.16 -12.00 8.02
CA GLU A 90 -3.34 -11.52 8.75
C GLU A 90 -2.97 -10.91 10.11
N GLN A 91 -1.93 -11.43 10.75
CA GLN A 91 -1.37 -10.88 11.98
C GLN A 91 -0.91 -9.43 11.81
N GLU A 92 -0.33 -9.05 10.67
CA GLU A 92 0.09 -7.65 10.43
C GLU A 92 -1.11 -6.70 10.34
N ARG A 93 -2.28 -7.21 9.93
CA ARG A 93 -3.53 -6.44 9.88
C ARG A 93 -4.16 -6.26 11.25
N GLN A 94 -3.82 -7.11 12.22
CA GLN A 94 -4.33 -7.04 13.58
C GLN A 94 -3.52 -6.09 14.48
N ILE A 95 -2.37 -5.58 14.00
CA ILE A 95 -1.53 -4.64 14.74
C ILE A 95 -2.05 -3.22 14.54
N LEU A 96 -3.23 -2.93 15.10
CA LEU A 96 -3.48 -1.62 15.67
C LEU A 96 -2.94 -1.64 17.12
N PRO A 97 -2.43 -0.51 17.62
CA PRO A 97 -1.70 -0.47 18.87
C PRO A 97 -2.51 -1.12 19.97
N SER A 98 -1.84 -1.92 20.79
CA SER A 98 -2.25 -2.26 22.13
C SER A 98 -2.62 -0.98 22.89
N ILE A 99 -3.84 -0.51 22.70
CA ILE A 99 -4.64 0.24 23.69
C ILE A 99 -5.64 -0.70 24.35
N LEU A 100 -5.51 -2.02 24.17
CA LEU A 100 -6.01 -2.92 25.17
C LEU A 100 -5.19 -2.64 26.44
N PRO A 101 -5.82 -2.16 27.55
CA PRO A 101 -5.11 -2.08 28.81
C PRO A 101 -4.59 -3.49 29.08
N TYR A 102 -3.29 -3.60 29.33
CA TYR A 102 -2.70 -4.83 29.82
C TYR A 102 -3.53 -5.28 31.04
N VAL A 103 -4.30 -6.37 30.88
CA VAL A 103 -4.99 -7.02 32.00
C VAL A 103 -4.03 -8.12 32.48
N PRO A 104 -3.37 -7.96 33.63
CA PRO A 104 -2.55 -9.02 34.18
C PRO A 104 -3.42 -10.26 34.44
N PRO A 105 -2.87 -11.48 34.28
CA PRO A 105 -3.59 -12.69 34.64
C PRO A 105 -3.96 -12.62 36.13
N LEU A 106 -5.26 -12.74 36.43
CA LEU A 106 -5.76 -12.83 37.80
C LEU A 106 -5.22 -14.11 38.46
N PRO A 107 -4.84 -14.05 39.76
CA PRO A 107 -4.36 -15.21 40.50
C PRO A 107 -5.45 -16.29 40.68
#